data_AF-F1A6C7-F1
#
_entry.id   AF-F1A6C7-F1
#
_cell.length_a   1.000
_cell.length_b   1.000
_cell.length_c   1.000
_cell.angle_alpha   90.00
_cell.angle_beta   90.00
_cell.angle_gamma   90.00
#
_symmetry.space_group_name_H-M   'P 1'
#
loop_
_entity.id
_entity.type
_entity.pdbx_description
1 polymer ?
#
loop_
_entity_poly.entity_id
_entity_poly.type
_entity_poly.pdbx_seq_one_letter_code
_entity_poly.pdbx_strand_id
1 'polypeptide(L)' 'LRSGVILCQVINQLRPNSIKKINLAPTPFYQMENIAQFLRVCESVGVDKRDLFHSLDLYEMRNMKSVVATIHALA' A
#
# COMPACT_ATOMS: atom_id res chain seq x y z
N LEU A 1 -9.33 3.47 0.73
CA LEU A 1 -8.01 3.11 1.31
C LEU A 1 -7.93 1.63 1.70
N ARG A 2 -8.86 1.09 2.49
CA ARG A 2 -8.90 -0.32 2.91
C ARG A 2 -8.80 -1.36 1.78
N SER A 3 -9.28 -1.04 0.58
CA SER A 3 -9.20 -1.93 -0.59
C SER A 3 -7.80 -2.06 -1.20
N GLY A 4 -6.84 -1.21 -0.80
CA GLY A 4 -5.51 -1.13 -1.41
C GLY A 4 -5.47 -0.52 -2.83
N VAL A 5 -6.61 -0.41 -3.53
CA VAL A 5 -6.69 0.05 -4.93
C VAL A 5 -6.08 1.45 -5.11
N ILE A 6 -6.50 2.41 -4.29
CA ILE A 6 -6.02 3.80 -4.38
C ILE A 6 -4.52 3.87 -4.07
N LEU A 7 -4.04 3.08 -3.11
CA LEU A 7 -2.61 3.04 -2.79
C LEU A 7 -1.79 2.54 -3.98
N CYS A 8 -2.28 1.48 -4.64
CA CYS A 8 -1.65 0.97 -5.85
C CYS A 8 -1.68 1.99 -7.01
N GLN A 9 -2.74 2.79 -7.12
CA GLN A 9 -2.82 3.85 -8.12
C GLN A 9 -1.82 4.98 -7.84
N VAL A 10 -1.71 5.42 -6.58
CA VAL A 10 -0.79 6.50 -6.17
C VAL A 10 0.66 6.10 -6.46
N ILE A 11 1.07 4.89 -6.08
CA ILE A 11 2.46 4.45 -6.34
C ILE A 11 2.74 4.29 -7.84
N ASN A 12 1.75 3.91 -8.64
CA ASN A 12 1.89 3.85 -10.10
C ASN A 12 2.03 5.24 -10.75
N GLN A 13 1.49 6.30 -10.12
CA GLN A 13 1.72 7.67 -10.59
C GLN A 13 3.14 8.15 -10.25
N LEU A 14 3.67 7.77 -9.09
CA LEU A 14 5.04 8.10 -8.69
C LEU A 14 6.09 7.30 -9.49
N ARG A 15 5.83 6.01 -9.69
CA ARG A 15 6.68 5.10 -10.47
C ARG A 15 5.82 4.33 -11.46
N PRO A 16 5.80 4.74 -12.74
CA PRO A 16 5.02 4.09 -13.77
C PRO A 16 5.29 2.58 -13.83
N ASN A 17 4.24 1.80 -14.09
CA ASN A 17 4.30 0.33 -14.25
C ASN A 17 4.77 -0.48 -13.03
N SER A 18 4.74 0.07 -11.82
CA SER A 18 5.16 -0.65 -10.61
C SER A 18 4.21 -1.79 -10.21
N ILE A 19 2.90 -1.54 -10.24
CA ILE A 19 1.85 -2.51 -9.95
C ILE A 19 1.03 -2.72 -11.21
N LYS A 20 1.30 -3.83 -11.90
CA LYS A 20 0.65 -4.16 -13.19
C LYS A 20 -0.81 -4.59 -13.05
N LYS A 21 -1.16 -5.25 -11.94
CA LYS A 21 -2.49 -5.79 -11.70
C LYS A 21 -3.01 -5.29 -10.36
N ILE A 22 -4.08 -4.50 -10.40
CA ILE A 22 -4.80 -4.03 -9.22
C ILE A 22 -6.11 -4.81 -9.16
N ASN A 23 -6.36 -5.51 -8.05
CA ASN A 23 -7.58 -6.29 -7.89
C ASN A 23 -8.74 -5.38 -7.45
N LEU A 24 -9.83 -5.36 -8.21
CA LEU A 24 -11.00 -4.53 -7.92
C LEU A 24 -12.12 -5.26 -7.17
N ALA A 25 -12.04 -6.59 -7.09
CA ALA A 25 -13.05 -7.39 -6.42
C ALA A 25 -13.04 -7.14 -4.90
N PRO A 26 -14.22 -7.04 -4.26
CA PRO A 26 -14.35 -6.65 -2.85
C PRO A 26 -14.09 -7.81 -1.87
N THR A 27 -13.19 -8.74 -2.21
CA THR A 27 -12.88 -9.87 -1.32
C THR A 27 -11.70 -9.53 -0.39
N PRO A 28 -11.71 -9.99 0.87
CA PRO A 28 -10.62 -9.77 1.82
C PRO A 28 -9.23 -10.12 1.26
N PHE A 29 -9.14 -11.25 0.55
CA PHE A 29 -7.92 -11.73 -0.08
C PHE A 29 -7.34 -10.71 -1.06
N TYR A 30 -8.17 -10.21 -2.00
CA TYR A 30 -7.72 -9.24 -3.00
C TYR A 30 -7.36 -7.88 -2.40
N GLN A 31 -8.08 -7.45 -1.37
CA GLN A 31 -7.76 -6.21 -0.66
C GLN A 31 -6.40 -6.31 0.04
N MET A 32 -6.15 -7.40 0.77
CA MET A 32 -4.84 -7.65 1.40
C MET A 32 -3.71 -7.78 0.38
N GLU A 33 -3.97 -8.43 -0.76
CA GLU A 33 -2.97 -8.56 -1.81
C GLU A 33 -2.59 -7.20 -2.44
N ASN A 34 -3.55 -6.33 -2.71
CA ASN A 34 -3.27 -4.97 -3.17
C ASN A 34 -2.40 -4.20 -2.16
N ILE A 35 -2.73 -4.28 -0.87
CA ILE A 35 -1.95 -3.61 0.19
C ILE A 35 -0.52 -4.16 0.22
N ALA A 36 -0.34 -5.48 0.15
CA ALA A 36 0.97 -6.10 0.13
C ALA A 36 1.80 -5.70 -1.10
N GLN A 37 1.17 -5.58 -2.27
CA GLN A 37 1.83 -5.08 -3.48
C GLN A 37 2.31 -3.63 -3.31
N PHE A 38 1.47 -2.76 -2.76
CA PHE A 38 1.86 -1.38 -2.44
C PHE A 38 3.09 -1.32 -1.55
N LEU A 39 3.11 -2.07 -0.44
CA LEU A 39 4.23 -2.08 0.51
C LEU A 39 5.54 -2.56 -0.14
N ARG A 40 5.48 -3.62 -0.97
CA ARG A 40 6.65 -4.11 -1.72
C ARG A 40 7.23 -3.06 -2.66
N VAL A 41 6.36 -2.30 -3.34
CA VAL A 41 6.83 -1.25 -4.23
C VAL A 41 7.41 -0.10 -3.42
N CYS A 42 6.81 0.29 -2.29
CA CYS A 42 7.36 1.30 -1.38
C CYS A 42 8.79 0.95 -0.94
N GLU A 43 9.02 -0.31 -0.55
CA GLU A 43 10.37 -0.80 -0.24
C GLU A 43 11.32 -0.64 -1.45
N SER A 44 10.85 -0.99 -2.66
CA SER A 44 11.65 -0.90 -3.89
C SER A 44 11.95 0.53 -4.37
N VAL A 45 11.24 1.54 -3.86
CA VAL A 45 11.50 2.96 -4.16
C VAL A 45 12.34 3.65 -3.07
N GLY A 46 12.74 2.91 -2.03
CA GLY A 46 13.66 3.39 -1.00
C GLY A 46 13.02 3.76 0.33
N VAL A 47 11.73 3.46 0.55
CA VAL A 47 11.12 3.61 1.88
C VAL A 47 11.69 2.53 2.82
N ASP A 48 12.21 2.95 3.97
CA ASP A 48 12.73 2.01 4.97
C ASP A 48 11.61 1.12 5.51
N LYS A 49 11.89 -0.16 5.73
CA LYS A 49 10.95 -1.11 6.33
C LYS A 49 10.39 -0.64 7.65
N ARG A 50 11.16 0.14 8.41
CA ARG A 50 10.73 0.71 9.70
C ARG A 50 9.61 1.72 9.56
N ASP A 51 9.53 2.38 8.40
CA ASP A 51 8.52 3.39 8.10
C ASP A 51 7.33 2.80 7.33
N LEU A 52 7.38 1.52 6.92
CA LEU A 52 6.27 0.79 6.31
C LEU A 52 5.29 0.29 7.37
N PHE A 53 3.99 0.50 7.12
CA PHE A 53 2.92 -0.09 7.92
C PHE A 53 2.70 -1.58 7.59
N HIS A 54 2.04 -2.33 8.48
CA HIS A 54 1.65 -3.71 8.20
C HIS A 54 0.28 -3.79 7.54
N SER A 55 0.04 -4.76 6.65
CA SER A 55 -1.25 -4.86 5.94
C SER A 55 -2.50 -4.83 6.85
N LEU A 56 -2.40 -5.38 8.06
CA LEU A 56 -3.47 -5.36 9.06
C LEU A 56 -3.71 -3.96 9.66
N ASP A 57 -2.69 -3.12 9.75
CA ASP A 57 -2.80 -1.75 10.27
C ASP A 57 -3.78 -0.92 9.46
N LEU A 58 -3.79 -1.12 8.14
CA LEU A 58 -4.76 -0.52 7.23
C LEU A 58 -6.05 -1.34 7.09
N TYR A 59 -5.93 -2.67 6.95
CA TYR A 59 -7.09 -3.52 6.66
C TYR A 59 -8.07 -3.61 7.84
N GLU A 60 -7.57 -3.65 9.07
CA GLU A 60 -8.39 -3.65 10.30
C GLU A 60 -8.42 -2.27 10.98
N MET A 61 -7.77 -1.26 10.39
CA MET A 61 -7.63 0.09 10.96
C MET A 61 -6.94 0.10 12.34
N ARG A 62 -6.07 -0.87 12.62
CA ARG A 62 -5.36 -1.00 13.91
C ARG A 62 -4.40 0.16 14.16
N ASN A 63 -3.75 0.67 13.13
CA ASN A 63 -2.76 1.74 13.26
C ASN A 63 -2.70 2.64 12.03
N MET A 64 -3.71 3.51 11.89
CA MET A 64 -3.76 4.49 10.80
C MET A 64 -2.65 5.55 10.87
N LYS A 65 -2.02 5.74 12.03
CA LYS A 65 -0.87 6.67 12.16
C LYS A 65 0.34 6.16 11.37
N SER A 66 0.63 4.86 11.47
CA SER A 66 1.69 4.23 10.68
C SER A 66 1.39 4.29 9.19
N VAL A 67 0.12 4.08 8.78
CA VAL A 67 -0.29 4.23 7.37
C VAL A 67 0.00 5.63 6.85
N VAL A 68 -0.37 6.67 7.61
CA VAL A 68 -0.12 8.06 7.25
C VAL A 68 1.38 8.35 7.19
N ALA A 69 2.18 7.84 8.15
CA ALA A 69 3.63 7.98 8.16
C ALA A 69 4.27 7.38 6.90
N THR A 70 3.87 6.17 6.49
CA THR A 70 4.36 5.55 5.24
C THR A 70 4.02 6.39 4.00
N ILE A 71 2.81 6.96 3.94
CA ILE A 71 2.41 7.82 2.82
C ILE A 71 3.25 9.11 2.81
N HIS A 72 3.56 9.69 3.97
CA HIS A 72 4.44 10.84 4.08
C HIS A 72 5.89 10.52 3.70
N ALA A 73 6.40 9.34 4.05
CA ALA A 73 7.74 8.89 3.67
C ALA A 73 7.87 8.63 2.15
N LEU A 74 6.76 8.56 1.43
CA LEU A 74 6.69 8.38 -0.02
C LEU A 74 6.71 9.71 -0.81
N ALA A 75 6.45 10.84 -0.14
CA ALA A 75 6.39 12.18 -0.72
C ALA A 75 7.75 12.89 -0.66
#